data_AF-A0A4R4X598-F1
#
_entry.id   AF-A0A4R4X598-F1
#
_cell.length_a   1.000
_cell.length_b   1.000
_cell.length_c   1.000
_cell.angle_alpha   90.00
_cell.angle_beta   90.00
_cell.angle_gamma   90.00
#
_symmetry.space_group_name_H-M   'P 1'
#
loop_
_entity.id
_entity.type
_entity.pdbx_description
1 polymer ?
#
loop_
_entity_poly.entity_id
_entity_poly.type
_entity_poly.pdbx_seq_one_letter_code
_entity_poly.pdbx_strand_id
1 'polypeptide(L)'
;MRCDGELMLGGLLEAAHLIALEQVPGVVAEHARLAGFTRPLIYVTDLQQQRLVPLPGQSGDNGEVLDPILIDTTLAGRAFRNVEIVRSRRGPDTTPRPEEEPRVWVPILDGTDRLGVLQVTLPDLGELAERRVVHLASLLSLILATKRAHSDSYARLVRIQPMTLSAEVLFNLLPPGAFANDRVVVSAMLEPAYEVGGDAYDYAIDGHTLHVSIFDAMGHDTSAGLTATVAMGACRNARIQGADLTTAGEAIDEAIAEQFTGRFATGILADLDLRTGELSWVNRGHHPPLVLRGGRWVATLAAEPDPPMGFRLGAGTGLLGYQLQPGDRLVFYTDGIIEAQSPNRELFGLKRFIDFLIRHEADGLTVPETLRRLIQAILKHQRGRLQDDATVLVVEWQSRTPKQLVL
;
A
#
# COMPACT_ATOMS: atom_id res chain seq x y z
N MET A 1 10.07 -36.06 19.24
CA MET A 1 8.64 -35.74 19.04
C MET A 1 8.60 -34.37 18.38
N ARG A 2 8.24 -34.27 17.10
CA ARG A 2 8.05 -32.95 16.45
C ARG A 2 6.79 -32.33 17.03
N CYS A 3 6.79 -31.03 17.30
CA CYS A 3 5.59 -30.37 17.79
C CYS A 3 4.62 -30.13 16.63
N ASP A 4 3.30 -30.14 16.88
CA ASP A 4 2.28 -30.00 15.83
C ASP A 4 2.47 -28.74 14.95
N GLY A 5 2.98 -27.66 15.55
CA GLY A 5 3.29 -26.43 14.82
C GLY A 5 4.46 -26.58 13.84
N GLU A 6 5.47 -27.39 14.17
CA GLU A 6 6.60 -27.70 13.29
C GLU A 6 6.14 -28.54 12.10
N LEU A 7 5.25 -29.51 12.34
CA LEU A 7 4.66 -30.32 11.26
C LEU A 7 3.78 -29.49 10.32
N MET A 8 2.95 -28.60 10.86
CA MET A 8 2.13 -27.68 10.08
C MET A 8 2.99 -26.73 9.23
N LEU A 9 3.86 -25.95 9.85
CA LEU A 9 4.62 -24.90 9.16
C LEU A 9 5.71 -25.49 8.25
N GLY A 10 6.42 -26.52 8.72
CA GLY A 10 7.47 -27.19 7.95
C GLY A 10 6.90 -27.90 6.72
N GLY A 11 5.81 -28.66 6.89
CA GLY A 11 5.16 -29.33 5.75
C GLY A 11 4.57 -28.33 4.75
N LEU A 12 3.95 -27.25 5.23
CA LEU A 12 3.42 -26.20 4.35
C LEU A 12 4.55 -25.53 3.56
N LEU A 13 5.69 -25.25 4.19
CA LEU A 13 6.85 -24.67 3.52
C LEU A 13 7.39 -25.60 2.43
N GLU A 14 7.55 -26.89 2.73
CA GLU A 14 8.01 -27.90 1.76
C GLU A 14 7.05 -28.03 0.57
N ALA A 15 5.74 -28.11 0.85
CA ALA A 15 4.71 -28.23 -0.18
C ALA A 15 4.60 -26.97 -1.05
N ALA A 16 4.81 -25.77 -0.48
CA ALA A 16 4.65 -24.51 -1.18
C ALA A 16 5.58 -24.34 -2.39
N HIS A 17 6.70 -25.06 -2.45
CA HIS A 17 7.66 -24.96 -3.55
C HIS A 17 7.08 -25.36 -4.91
N LEU A 18 6.17 -26.34 -4.96
CA LEU A 18 5.73 -26.97 -6.21
C LEU A 18 4.24 -26.76 -6.54
N ILE A 19 3.59 -25.77 -5.92
CA ILE A 19 2.17 -25.50 -6.12
C ILE A 19 1.89 -24.22 -6.89
N ALA A 20 0.79 -24.23 -7.65
CA ALA A 20 0.17 -23.04 -8.23
C ALA A 20 -0.73 -22.34 -7.20
N LEU A 21 -1.18 -21.12 -7.50
CA LEU A 21 -2.03 -20.31 -6.61
C LEU A 21 -3.34 -21.03 -6.27
N GLU A 22 -3.96 -21.69 -7.25
CA GLU A 22 -5.24 -22.41 -7.13
C GLU A 22 -5.16 -23.59 -6.16
N GLN A 23 -3.95 -24.11 -5.90
CA GLN A 23 -3.73 -25.21 -4.97
C GLN A 23 -3.45 -24.72 -3.54
N VAL A 24 -3.15 -23.43 -3.34
CA VAL A 24 -2.79 -22.86 -2.03
C VAL A 24 -3.86 -23.15 -0.97
N PRO A 25 -5.18 -22.93 -1.20
CA PRO A 25 -6.17 -23.19 -0.16
C PRO A 25 -6.22 -24.65 0.29
N GLY A 26 -6.11 -25.59 -0.65
CA GLY A 26 -6.10 -27.02 -0.35
C GLY A 26 -4.90 -27.44 0.49
N VAL A 27 -3.70 -26.97 0.13
CA VAL A 27 -2.46 -27.29 0.86
C VAL A 27 -2.43 -26.64 2.24
N VAL A 28 -2.93 -25.42 2.38
CA VAL A 28 -3.11 -24.76 3.69
C VAL A 28 -4.09 -25.57 4.55
N ALA A 29 -5.24 -25.99 4.01
CA ALA A 29 -6.21 -26.80 4.71
C ALA A 29 -5.66 -28.17 5.14
N GLU A 30 -4.79 -28.78 4.34
CA GLU A 30 -4.12 -30.03 4.70
C GLU A 30 -3.19 -29.86 5.90
N HIS A 31 -2.31 -28.86 5.86
CA HIS A 31 -1.29 -28.67 6.89
C HIS A 31 -1.84 -28.03 8.16
N ALA A 32 -2.82 -27.13 8.05
CA ALA A 32 -3.47 -26.50 9.20
C ALA A 32 -4.14 -27.55 10.12
N ARG A 33 -4.70 -28.63 9.55
CA ARG A 33 -5.30 -29.74 10.32
C ARG A 33 -4.31 -30.41 11.26
N LEU A 34 -3.02 -30.42 10.95
CA LEU A 34 -1.99 -31.01 11.83
C LEU A 34 -1.87 -30.26 13.16
N ALA A 35 -2.22 -28.97 13.19
CA ALA A 35 -2.27 -28.15 14.41
C ALA A 35 -3.68 -28.06 15.03
N GLY A 36 -4.64 -28.88 14.57
CA GLY A 36 -6.03 -28.86 15.02
C GLY A 36 -6.89 -27.75 14.42
N PHE A 37 -6.36 -27.00 13.45
CA PHE A 37 -7.11 -25.94 12.77
C PHE A 37 -8.01 -26.52 11.68
N THR A 38 -9.25 -26.05 11.61
CA THR A 38 -10.23 -26.51 10.62
C THR A 38 -10.80 -25.34 9.81
N ARG A 39 -11.29 -25.66 8.61
CA ARG A 39 -11.98 -24.72 7.71
C ARG A 39 -11.22 -23.40 7.43
N PRO A 40 -9.94 -23.44 7.04
CA PRO A 40 -9.26 -22.21 6.66
C PRO A 40 -9.88 -21.64 5.38
N LEU A 41 -10.27 -20.37 5.41
CA LEU A 41 -10.70 -19.62 4.23
C LEU A 41 -9.77 -18.43 4.03
N ILE A 42 -9.24 -18.29 2.83
CA ILE A 42 -8.28 -17.27 2.46
C ILE A 42 -8.96 -16.25 1.56
N TYR A 43 -8.97 -14.99 2.00
CA TYR A 43 -9.43 -13.85 1.22
C TYR A 43 -8.26 -12.91 0.97
N VAL A 44 -8.17 -12.37 -0.24
CA VAL A 44 -7.21 -11.35 -0.63
C VAL A 44 -7.92 -10.04 -0.93
N THR A 45 -7.26 -8.90 -0.73
CA THR A 45 -7.86 -7.61 -1.05
C THR A 45 -7.92 -7.37 -2.56
N ASP A 46 -8.98 -6.72 -3.03
CA ASP A 46 -8.98 -6.12 -4.36
C ASP A 46 -8.01 -4.92 -4.43
N LEU A 47 -7.65 -4.50 -5.65
CA LEU A 47 -6.64 -3.44 -5.85
C LEU A 47 -6.97 -2.13 -5.14
N GLN A 48 -8.24 -1.76 -5.07
CA GLN A 48 -8.71 -0.52 -4.44
C GLN A 48 -9.01 -0.66 -2.94
N GLN A 49 -8.75 -1.84 -2.36
CA GLN A 49 -8.99 -2.17 -0.95
C GLN A 49 -10.42 -1.84 -0.47
N GLN A 50 -11.41 -2.21 -1.29
CA GLN A 50 -12.84 -2.13 -0.96
C GLN A 50 -13.41 -3.48 -0.54
N ARG A 51 -12.89 -4.57 -1.13
CA ARG A 51 -13.43 -5.93 -0.98
C ARG A 51 -12.33 -6.92 -0.66
N LEU A 52 -12.68 -7.90 0.15
CA LEU A 52 -11.91 -9.12 0.37
C LEU A 52 -12.52 -10.20 -0.52
N VAL A 53 -11.73 -10.72 -1.45
CA VAL A 53 -12.13 -11.68 -2.48
C VAL A 53 -11.57 -13.07 -2.11
N PRO A 54 -12.39 -14.13 -2.04
CA PRO A 54 -11.90 -15.46 -1.70
C PRO A 54 -11.00 -16.02 -2.79
N LEU A 55 -9.88 -16.66 -2.43
CA LEU A 55 -9.08 -17.40 -3.41
C LEU A 55 -9.92 -18.52 -4.07
N PRO A 56 -9.65 -18.84 -5.35
CA PRO A 56 -10.36 -19.90 -6.06
C PRO A 56 -10.11 -21.28 -5.42
N GLY A 57 -11.04 -22.21 -5.64
CA GLY A 57 -10.93 -23.59 -5.13
C GLY A 57 -11.36 -23.77 -3.66
N GLN A 58 -12.03 -22.77 -3.08
CA GLN A 58 -12.58 -22.80 -1.74
C GLN A 58 -14.11 -22.83 -1.76
N SER A 59 -14.71 -23.43 -0.75
CA SER A 59 -16.17 -23.45 -0.56
C SER A 59 -16.50 -23.18 0.90
N GLY A 60 -17.70 -22.64 1.14
CA GLY A 60 -18.21 -22.44 2.48
C GLY A 60 -18.61 -23.74 3.17
N ASP A 61 -19.16 -23.62 4.37
CA ASP A 61 -19.44 -24.77 5.26
C ASP A 61 -20.43 -25.77 4.66
N ASN A 62 -21.34 -25.31 3.81
CA ASN A 62 -22.36 -26.13 3.16
C ASN A 62 -22.03 -26.39 1.67
N GLY A 63 -20.77 -26.17 1.27
CA GLY A 63 -20.34 -26.31 -0.13
C GLY A 63 -20.77 -25.14 -1.03
N GLU A 64 -21.25 -24.04 -0.46
CA GLU A 64 -21.62 -22.84 -1.21
C GLU A 64 -20.39 -22.13 -1.80
N VAL A 65 -20.62 -21.42 -2.91
CA VAL A 65 -19.63 -20.52 -3.50
C VAL A 65 -19.44 -19.33 -2.55
N LEU A 66 -18.19 -18.96 -2.30
CA LEU A 66 -17.85 -17.83 -1.45
C LEU A 66 -17.95 -16.53 -2.26
N ASP A 67 -18.69 -15.56 -1.73
CA ASP A 67 -18.79 -14.22 -2.31
C ASP A 67 -17.69 -13.28 -1.75
N PRO A 68 -17.29 -12.26 -2.52
CA PRO A 68 -16.49 -11.15 -1.98
C PRO A 68 -17.21 -10.44 -0.84
N ILE A 69 -16.46 -10.06 0.20
CA ILE A 69 -16.99 -9.38 1.39
C ILE A 69 -16.44 -7.96 1.50
N LEU A 70 -17.27 -7.02 1.99
CA LEU A 70 -16.87 -5.62 2.13
C LEU A 70 -15.88 -5.44 3.28
N ILE A 71 -14.83 -4.65 3.06
CA ILE A 71 -13.84 -4.32 4.10
C ILE A 71 -14.46 -3.43 5.19
N ASP A 72 -15.35 -2.51 4.83
CA ASP A 72 -15.78 -1.49 5.80
C ASP A 72 -16.86 -1.95 6.79
N THR A 73 -17.60 -3.02 6.48
CA THR A 73 -18.82 -3.41 7.21
C THR A 73 -18.78 -4.82 7.81
N THR A 74 -17.65 -5.52 7.73
CA THR A 74 -17.54 -6.93 8.17
C THR A 74 -16.47 -7.13 9.25
N LEU A 75 -16.55 -8.26 9.98
CA LEU A 75 -15.52 -8.65 10.97
C LEU A 75 -14.16 -8.95 10.30
N ALA A 76 -14.19 -9.60 9.14
CA ALA A 76 -13.03 -9.82 8.29
C ALA A 76 -12.36 -8.48 7.92
N GLY A 77 -13.18 -7.53 7.46
CA GLY A 77 -12.71 -6.20 7.15
C GLY A 77 -12.22 -5.40 8.36
N ARG A 78 -12.75 -5.65 9.57
CA ARG A 78 -12.17 -5.11 10.81
C ARG A 78 -10.76 -5.67 11.06
N ALA A 79 -10.57 -6.99 10.92
CA ALA A 79 -9.25 -7.61 11.07
C ALA A 79 -8.23 -7.02 10.09
N PHE A 80 -8.65 -6.81 8.83
CA PHE A 80 -7.85 -6.14 7.80
C PHE A 80 -7.49 -4.70 8.16
N ARG A 81 -8.49 -3.87 8.52
CA ARG A 81 -8.28 -2.44 8.76
C ARG A 81 -7.41 -2.15 9.97
N ASN A 82 -7.66 -2.87 11.06
CA ASN A 82 -7.02 -2.64 12.35
C ASN A 82 -5.76 -3.47 12.57
N VAL A 83 -5.45 -4.40 11.66
CA VAL A 83 -4.33 -5.34 11.78
C VAL A 83 -4.40 -6.09 13.12
N GLU A 84 -5.56 -6.69 13.41
CA GLU A 84 -5.81 -7.39 14.67
C GLU A 84 -6.53 -8.73 14.44
N ILE A 85 -6.32 -9.69 15.35
CA ILE A 85 -7.11 -10.93 15.35
C ILE A 85 -8.53 -10.60 15.80
N VAL A 86 -9.51 -10.78 14.91
CA VAL A 86 -10.93 -10.59 15.24
C VAL A 86 -11.60 -11.93 15.46
N ARG A 87 -12.08 -12.15 16.67
CA ARG A 87 -12.84 -13.35 17.05
C ARG A 87 -14.30 -13.18 16.65
N SER A 88 -14.84 -14.16 15.94
CA SER A 88 -16.27 -14.28 15.68
C SER A 88 -16.96 -14.82 16.94
N ARG A 89 -17.59 -13.95 17.75
CA ARG A 89 -18.59 -14.35 18.75
C ARG A 89 -19.98 -13.97 18.24
N ARG A 90 -20.99 -14.83 18.40
CA ARG A 90 -22.36 -14.53 17.98
C ARG A 90 -22.89 -13.28 18.70
N GLY A 91 -23.78 -12.55 18.01
CA GLY A 91 -24.49 -11.37 18.52
C GLY A 91 -25.40 -11.69 19.72
N PRO A 92 -25.92 -10.65 20.39
CA PRO A 92 -26.46 -10.75 21.76
C PRO A 92 -27.70 -11.65 21.96
N ASP A 93 -28.30 -12.22 20.92
CA ASP A 93 -29.68 -12.74 20.96
C ASP A 93 -29.83 -14.24 20.69
N THR A 94 -28.78 -15.05 20.85
CA THR A 94 -28.92 -16.52 20.76
C THR A 94 -28.13 -17.23 21.85
N THR A 95 -28.79 -18.16 22.53
CA THR A 95 -28.23 -19.00 23.60
C THR A 95 -27.00 -19.78 23.13
N PRO A 96 -25.96 -19.92 23.98
CA PRO A 96 -24.75 -20.65 23.63
C PRO A 96 -25.05 -22.14 23.41
N ARG A 97 -24.75 -22.65 22.21
CA ARG A 97 -24.67 -24.09 21.97
C ARG A 97 -23.28 -24.58 22.42
N PRO A 98 -23.16 -25.70 23.16
CA PRO A 98 -21.89 -26.23 23.67
C PRO A 98 -20.85 -26.67 22.62
N GLU A 99 -21.19 -26.68 21.32
CA GLU A 99 -20.43 -27.35 20.25
C GLU A 99 -19.87 -26.39 19.18
N GLU A 100 -19.99 -25.06 19.34
CA GLU A 100 -19.55 -24.12 18.30
C GLU A 100 -18.07 -23.74 18.46
N GLU A 101 -17.22 -24.37 17.65
CA GLU A 101 -15.77 -24.16 17.60
C GLU A 101 -15.41 -22.67 17.33
N PRO A 102 -14.44 -22.08 18.05
CA PRO A 102 -14.11 -20.67 17.94
C PRO A 102 -13.50 -20.31 16.57
N ARG A 103 -14.10 -19.35 15.87
CA ARG A 103 -13.58 -18.82 14.59
C ARG A 103 -12.87 -17.48 14.77
N VAL A 104 -11.73 -17.34 14.11
CA VAL A 104 -10.92 -16.12 14.10
C VAL A 104 -10.66 -15.63 12.68
N TRP A 105 -10.55 -14.32 12.53
CA TRP A 105 -10.06 -13.64 11.34
C TRP A 105 -8.68 -13.07 11.67
N VAL A 106 -7.68 -13.43 10.87
CA VAL A 106 -6.28 -13.04 11.06
C VAL A 106 -5.83 -12.30 9.80
N PRO A 107 -5.30 -11.07 9.89
CA PRO A 107 -4.77 -10.38 8.71
C PRO A 107 -3.57 -11.14 8.13
N ILE A 108 -3.48 -11.14 6.80
CA ILE A 108 -2.34 -11.68 6.05
C ILE A 108 -1.47 -10.50 5.63
N LEU A 109 -0.26 -10.43 6.15
CA LEU A 109 0.64 -9.29 6.00
C LEU A 109 1.95 -9.72 5.34
N ASP A 110 2.34 -9.07 4.25
CA ASP A 110 3.68 -9.16 3.66
C ASP A 110 4.49 -7.95 4.13
N GLY A 111 5.26 -8.13 5.20
CA GLY A 111 5.80 -7.01 5.98
C GLY A 111 4.66 -6.19 6.59
N THR A 112 4.44 -4.98 6.06
CA THR A 112 3.30 -4.12 6.43
C THR A 112 2.24 -3.97 5.34
N ASP A 113 2.46 -4.60 4.18
CA ASP A 113 1.47 -4.63 3.10
C ASP A 113 0.35 -5.60 3.44
N ARG A 114 -0.90 -5.16 3.31
CA ARG A 114 -2.08 -5.93 3.73
C ARG A 114 -2.61 -6.72 2.54
N LEU A 115 -2.21 -7.99 2.44
CA LEU A 115 -2.63 -8.85 1.34
C LEU A 115 -4.09 -9.32 1.46
N GLY A 116 -4.61 -9.44 2.67
CA GLY A 116 -5.96 -9.93 2.91
C GLY A 116 -6.18 -10.45 4.32
N VAL A 117 -7.03 -11.47 4.45
CA VAL A 117 -7.35 -12.11 5.74
C VAL A 117 -7.51 -13.63 5.60
N LEU A 118 -7.17 -14.32 6.67
CA LEU A 118 -7.35 -15.75 6.86
C LEU A 118 -8.43 -15.96 7.93
N GLN A 119 -9.52 -16.62 7.58
CA GLN A 119 -10.47 -17.18 8.55
C GLN A 119 -10.00 -18.57 8.94
N VAL A 120 -9.98 -18.91 10.23
CA VAL A 120 -9.70 -20.27 10.72
C VAL A 120 -10.60 -20.60 11.89
N THR A 121 -11.01 -21.86 11.99
CA THR A 121 -11.61 -22.41 13.20
C THR A 121 -10.52 -23.05 14.06
N LEU A 122 -10.36 -22.56 15.29
CA LEU A 122 -9.35 -23.03 16.24
C LEU A 122 -9.91 -24.13 17.16
N PRO A 123 -9.07 -25.06 17.66
CA PRO A 123 -9.51 -26.07 18.62
C PRO A 123 -9.88 -25.45 19.99
N ASP A 124 -9.22 -24.35 20.35
CA ASP A 124 -9.46 -23.56 21.56
C ASP A 124 -9.03 -22.09 21.33
N LEU A 125 -9.34 -21.22 22.29
CA LEU A 125 -8.93 -19.79 22.30
C LEU A 125 -7.68 -19.55 23.16
N GLY A 126 -6.79 -20.54 23.27
CA GLY A 126 -5.55 -20.43 24.03
C GLY A 126 -4.48 -19.63 23.28
N GLU A 127 -3.57 -19.00 24.04
CA GLU A 127 -2.48 -18.19 23.48
C GLU A 127 -1.57 -18.95 22.50
N LEU A 128 -1.45 -20.28 22.66
CA LEU A 128 -0.63 -21.10 21.77
C LEU A 128 -1.31 -21.28 20.41
N ALA A 129 -2.62 -21.49 20.38
CA ALA A 129 -3.39 -21.59 19.14
C ALA A 129 -3.37 -20.26 18.39
N GLU A 130 -3.52 -19.14 19.10
CA GLU A 130 -3.43 -17.81 18.52
C GLU A 130 -2.04 -17.54 17.92
N ARG A 131 -0.96 -17.83 18.66
CA ARG A 131 0.41 -17.69 18.11
C ARG A 131 0.64 -18.55 16.87
N ARG A 132 0.14 -19.79 16.86
CA ARG A 132 0.27 -20.71 15.71
C ARG A 132 -0.50 -20.22 14.49
N VAL A 133 -1.71 -19.66 14.65
CA VAL A 133 -2.47 -19.12 13.51
C VAL A 133 -1.84 -17.84 12.96
N VAL A 134 -1.22 -17.00 13.81
CA VAL A 134 -0.42 -15.87 13.34
C VAL A 134 0.75 -16.35 12.48
N HIS A 135 1.51 -17.35 12.95
CA HIS A 135 2.61 -17.91 12.15
C HIS A 135 2.13 -18.53 10.82
N LEU A 136 0.96 -19.18 10.83
CA LEU A 136 0.33 -19.70 9.61
C LEU A 136 0.00 -18.56 8.63
N ALA A 137 -0.61 -17.46 9.11
CA ALA A 137 -0.91 -16.29 8.30
C ALA A 137 0.37 -15.61 7.76
N SER A 138 1.43 -15.54 8.56
CA SER A 138 2.74 -15.03 8.12
C SER A 138 3.36 -15.91 7.04
N LEU A 139 3.38 -17.23 7.20
CA LEU A 139 3.90 -18.12 6.15
C LEU A 139 3.04 -18.05 4.88
N LEU A 140 1.72 -18.01 5.04
CA LEU A 140 0.78 -17.83 3.93
C LEU A 140 1.05 -16.52 3.17
N SER A 141 1.39 -15.42 3.85
CA SER A 141 1.73 -14.17 3.18
C SER A 141 2.90 -14.32 2.21
N LEU A 142 3.97 -15.01 2.61
CA LEU A 142 5.16 -15.26 1.78
C LEU A 142 4.82 -16.16 0.59
N ILE A 143 3.98 -17.18 0.82
CA ILE A 143 3.47 -18.04 -0.25
C ILE A 143 2.67 -17.19 -1.25
N LEU A 144 1.72 -16.37 -0.80
CA LEU A 144 0.94 -15.52 -1.70
C LEU A 144 1.80 -14.50 -2.44
N ALA A 145 2.77 -13.86 -1.76
CA ALA A 145 3.69 -12.90 -2.35
C ALA A 145 4.50 -13.51 -3.51
N THR A 146 4.95 -14.76 -3.36
CA THR A 146 5.69 -15.48 -4.41
C THR A 146 4.80 -16.01 -5.54
N LYS A 147 3.56 -16.44 -5.25
CA LYS A 147 2.67 -17.01 -6.28
C LYS A 147 1.91 -15.94 -7.08
N ARG A 148 1.61 -14.78 -6.49
CA ARG A 148 0.84 -13.71 -7.16
C ARG A 148 1.53 -13.15 -8.40
N ALA A 149 2.85 -13.03 -8.38
CA ALA A 149 3.64 -12.44 -9.47
C ALA A 149 3.60 -13.25 -10.79
N HIS A 150 3.19 -14.52 -10.73
CA HIS A 150 3.14 -15.42 -11.88
C HIS A 150 1.74 -15.97 -12.14
N SER A 151 0.70 -15.34 -11.60
CA SER A 151 -0.68 -15.84 -11.68
C SER A 151 -1.62 -14.81 -12.28
N ASP A 152 -2.00 -15.03 -13.55
CA ASP A 152 -3.08 -14.27 -14.18
C ASP A 152 -4.42 -14.49 -13.45
N SER A 153 -4.59 -15.64 -12.79
CA SER A 153 -5.78 -15.90 -11.97
C SER A 153 -5.83 -14.97 -10.77
N TYR A 154 -4.68 -14.68 -10.13
CA TYR A 154 -4.61 -13.65 -9.09
C TYR A 154 -4.99 -12.28 -9.66
N ALA A 155 -4.39 -11.89 -10.78
CA ALA A 155 -4.68 -10.61 -11.43
C ALA A 155 -6.17 -10.47 -11.75
N ARG A 156 -6.80 -11.50 -12.34
CA ARG A 156 -8.26 -11.53 -12.58
C ARG A 156 -9.09 -11.47 -11.31
N LEU A 157 -8.60 -12.04 -10.21
CA LEU A 157 -9.32 -12.10 -8.93
C LEU A 157 -9.40 -10.74 -8.25
N VAL A 158 -8.31 -9.98 -8.23
CA VAL A 158 -8.20 -8.72 -7.47
C VAL A 158 -8.60 -7.48 -8.28
N ARG A 159 -8.81 -7.64 -9.60
CA ARG A 159 -9.23 -6.59 -10.52
C ARG A 159 -10.75 -6.62 -10.71
N ILE A 160 -11.44 -5.53 -10.36
CA ILE A 160 -12.89 -5.40 -10.60
C ILE A 160 -13.22 -4.89 -12.01
N GLN A 161 -12.24 -4.34 -12.72
CA GLN A 161 -12.36 -3.88 -14.10
C GLN A 161 -11.02 -4.05 -14.87
N PRO A 162 -11.03 -4.00 -16.21
CA PRO A 162 -9.81 -4.05 -17.01
C PRO A 162 -8.90 -2.84 -16.75
N MET A 163 -7.59 -3.05 -16.85
CA MET A 163 -6.58 -1.98 -16.84
C MET A 163 -6.34 -1.45 -18.26
N THR A 164 -6.06 -0.15 -18.36
CA THR A 164 -5.42 0.46 -19.54
C THR A 164 -3.98 -0.02 -19.68
N LEU A 165 -3.38 0.18 -20.86
CA LEU A 165 -1.97 -0.18 -21.08
C LEU A 165 -1.01 0.59 -20.16
N SER A 166 -1.24 1.89 -19.94
CA SER A 166 -0.45 2.70 -19.01
C SER A 166 -0.53 2.14 -17.59
N ALA A 167 -1.75 1.84 -17.11
CA ALA A 167 -1.94 1.24 -15.80
C ALA A 167 -1.23 -0.11 -15.69
N GLU A 168 -1.32 -0.98 -16.69
CA GLU A 168 -0.65 -2.30 -16.67
C GLU A 168 0.88 -2.17 -16.61
N VAL A 169 1.48 -1.24 -17.37
CA VAL A 169 2.94 -1.01 -17.34
C VAL A 169 3.36 -0.40 -16.00
N LEU A 170 2.65 0.64 -15.55
CA LEU A 170 3.02 1.38 -14.35
C LEU A 170 2.86 0.54 -13.08
N PHE A 171 1.73 -0.15 -12.88
CA PHE A 171 1.47 -0.95 -11.68
C PHE A 171 2.47 -2.10 -11.51
N ASN A 172 3.03 -2.63 -12.61
CA ASN A 172 4.09 -3.63 -12.55
C ASN A 172 5.45 -3.04 -12.11
N LEU A 173 5.62 -1.72 -12.14
CA LEU A 173 6.83 -1.03 -11.73
C LEU A 173 6.75 -0.35 -10.36
N LEU A 174 5.55 0.00 -9.88
CA LEU A 174 5.36 0.61 -8.57
C LEU A 174 5.91 -0.30 -7.45
N PRO A 175 6.55 0.26 -6.42
CA PRO A 175 6.89 -0.51 -5.23
C PRO A 175 5.61 -0.88 -4.43
N PRO A 176 5.70 -1.77 -3.45
CA PRO A 176 4.57 -2.06 -2.55
C PRO A 176 3.98 -0.78 -1.93
N GLY A 177 2.66 -0.74 -1.71
CA GLY A 177 1.99 0.46 -1.18
C GLY A 177 2.29 0.77 0.29
N ALA A 178 3.01 -0.11 1.00
CA ALA A 178 3.41 0.13 2.38
C ALA A 178 4.73 -0.58 2.73
N PHE A 179 5.53 0.06 3.57
CA PHE A 179 6.71 -0.50 4.19
C PHE A 179 6.86 0.04 5.62
N ALA A 180 7.36 -0.75 6.56
CA ALA A 180 7.85 -0.21 7.81
C ALA A 180 9.02 -1.00 8.40
N ASN A 181 9.81 -0.29 9.22
CA ASN A 181 10.77 -0.87 10.15
C ASN A 181 10.76 -0.09 11.47
N ASP A 182 11.78 -0.26 12.30
CA ASP A 182 11.95 0.41 13.59
C ASP A 182 12.17 1.93 13.49
N ARG A 183 12.49 2.45 12.29
CA ARG A 183 12.85 3.85 12.06
C ARG A 183 11.92 4.59 11.13
N VAL A 184 11.14 3.90 10.31
CA VAL A 184 10.29 4.56 9.32
C VAL A 184 9.05 3.75 8.98
N VAL A 185 7.96 4.46 8.71
CA VAL A 185 6.76 3.91 8.05
C VAL A 185 6.58 4.68 6.74
N VAL A 186 6.43 3.97 5.64
CA VAL A 186 6.11 4.51 4.32
C VAL A 186 4.77 3.93 3.91
N SER A 187 3.87 4.78 3.40
CA SER A 187 2.65 4.31 2.76
C SER A 187 2.30 5.21 1.59
N ALA A 188 1.86 4.59 0.49
CA ALA A 188 1.56 5.22 -0.76
C ALA A 188 0.22 4.73 -1.29
N MET A 189 -0.50 5.60 -1.99
CA MET A 189 -1.71 5.25 -2.72
C MET A 189 -1.77 6.06 -4.01
N LEU A 190 -2.20 5.42 -5.09
CA LEU A 190 -2.40 6.01 -6.40
C LEU A 190 -3.73 5.53 -6.95
N GLU A 191 -4.58 6.45 -7.37
CA GLU A 191 -5.86 6.18 -8.03
C GLU A 191 -6.09 7.17 -9.17
N PRO A 192 -6.82 6.83 -10.24
CA PRO A 192 -7.52 5.56 -10.46
C PRO A 192 -6.58 4.39 -10.75
N ALA A 193 -6.77 3.26 -10.08
CA ALA A 193 -5.90 2.09 -10.25
C ALA A 193 -5.94 1.43 -11.64
N TYR A 194 -6.98 1.71 -12.45
CA TYR A 194 -7.23 1.01 -13.72
C TYR A 194 -7.01 1.89 -14.96
N GLU A 195 -7.07 3.21 -14.79
CA GLU A 195 -7.00 4.20 -15.86
C GLU A 195 -5.96 5.26 -15.50
N VAL A 196 -4.76 4.82 -15.09
CA VAL A 196 -3.71 5.76 -14.68
C VAL A 196 -3.35 6.68 -15.82
N GLY A 197 -3.40 7.98 -15.53
CA GLY A 197 -2.97 9.06 -16.39
C GLY A 197 -1.44 9.14 -16.45
N GLY A 198 -0.83 9.90 -15.55
CA GLY A 198 0.58 10.27 -15.53
C GLY A 198 1.23 10.31 -14.15
N ASP A 199 0.51 9.99 -13.06
CA ASP A 199 1.11 9.97 -11.74
C ASP A 199 1.98 8.73 -11.51
N ALA A 200 3.02 8.87 -10.69
CA ALA A 200 3.80 7.74 -10.18
C ALA A 200 4.51 8.08 -8.87
N TYR A 201 4.89 7.05 -8.12
CA TYR A 201 5.77 7.20 -6.96
C TYR A 201 6.79 6.07 -6.90
N ASP A 202 7.93 6.34 -6.28
CA ASP A 202 8.94 5.33 -5.96
C ASP A 202 9.49 5.57 -4.56
N TYR A 203 9.95 4.49 -3.92
CA TYR A 203 10.79 4.61 -2.74
C TYR A 203 11.74 3.42 -2.65
N ALA A 204 12.88 3.63 -1.99
CA ALA A 204 13.84 2.57 -1.71
C ALA A 204 14.56 2.88 -0.40
N ILE A 205 14.99 1.83 0.30
CA ILE A 205 15.82 1.97 1.50
C ILE A 205 17.18 1.38 1.20
N ASP A 206 18.22 2.19 1.36
CA ASP A 206 19.61 1.76 1.29
C ASP A 206 20.31 2.09 2.61
N GLY A 207 20.51 1.05 3.44
CA GLY A 207 21.10 1.17 4.77
C GLY A 207 20.33 2.11 5.70
N HIS A 208 20.75 3.37 5.76
CA HIS A 208 20.15 4.41 6.60
C HIS A 208 19.49 5.53 5.80
N THR A 209 19.46 5.45 4.48
CA THR A 209 18.83 6.45 3.63
C THR A 209 17.52 5.89 3.11
N LEU A 210 16.43 6.65 3.31
CA LEU A 210 15.18 6.44 2.60
C LEU A 210 15.17 7.38 1.39
N HIS A 211 15.15 6.82 0.19
CA HIS A 211 14.90 7.52 -1.05
C HIS A 211 13.41 7.54 -1.34
N VAL A 212 12.90 8.69 -1.77
CA VAL A 212 11.51 8.93 -2.10
C VAL A 212 11.42 9.73 -3.39
N SER A 213 10.52 9.36 -4.28
CA SER A 213 10.12 10.22 -5.39
C SER A 213 8.62 10.13 -5.69
N ILE A 214 8.10 11.24 -6.18
CA ILE A 214 6.74 11.36 -6.70
C ILE A 214 6.80 12.13 -8.02
N PHE A 215 6.00 11.72 -8.98
CA PHE A 215 5.95 12.28 -10.33
C PHE A 215 4.51 12.48 -10.76
N ASP A 216 4.31 13.51 -11.57
CA ASP A 216 3.05 13.81 -12.27
C ASP A 216 3.41 14.22 -13.70
N ALA A 217 3.13 13.33 -14.64
CA ALA A 217 3.39 13.52 -16.05
C ALA A 217 2.22 14.20 -16.77
N MET A 218 2.55 15.16 -17.64
CA MET A 218 1.57 15.96 -18.36
C MET A 218 0.61 15.10 -19.20
N GLY A 219 -0.68 15.21 -18.86
CA GLY A 219 -1.79 14.59 -19.56
C GLY A 219 -2.28 13.32 -18.87
N HIS A 220 -3.34 12.73 -19.41
CA HIS A 220 -4.00 11.55 -18.82
C HIS A 220 -4.11 10.40 -19.83
N ASP A 221 -3.24 10.38 -20.83
CA ASP A 221 -3.23 9.37 -21.90
C ASP A 221 -2.10 8.35 -21.67
N THR A 222 -2.07 7.30 -22.50
CA THR A 222 -1.02 6.28 -22.41
C THR A 222 0.38 6.86 -22.45
N SER A 223 0.59 7.97 -23.18
CA SER A 223 1.88 8.65 -23.25
C SER A 223 2.30 9.27 -21.92
N ALA A 224 1.36 9.80 -21.13
CA ALA A 224 1.64 10.34 -19.80
C ALA A 224 2.13 9.22 -18.86
N GLY A 225 1.43 8.08 -18.80
CA GLY A 225 1.83 6.96 -17.94
C GLY A 225 3.16 6.34 -18.35
N LEU A 226 3.47 6.32 -19.64
CA LEU A 226 4.80 5.92 -20.13
C LEU A 226 5.88 6.97 -19.80
N THR A 227 5.54 8.26 -19.80
CA THR A 227 6.45 9.34 -19.36
C THR A 227 6.80 9.18 -17.88
N ALA A 228 5.81 8.93 -17.03
CA ALA A 228 6.00 8.63 -15.61
C ALA A 228 6.85 7.37 -15.38
N THR A 229 6.62 6.34 -16.20
CA THR A 229 7.42 5.11 -16.21
C THR A 229 8.89 5.38 -16.54
N VAL A 230 9.16 6.18 -17.57
CA VAL A 230 10.53 6.58 -17.94
C VAL A 230 11.16 7.41 -16.82
N ALA A 231 10.42 8.32 -16.20
CA ALA A 231 10.91 9.10 -15.06
C ALA A 231 11.32 8.22 -13.89
N MET A 232 10.47 7.26 -13.49
CA MET A 232 10.82 6.28 -12.44
C MET A 232 12.04 5.44 -12.81
N GLY A 233 12.11 4.94 -14.05
CA GLY A 233 13.22 4.14 -14.54
C GLY A 233 14.55 4.89 -14.52
N ALA A 234 14.56 6.13 -15.01
CA ALA A 234 15.71 7.02 -14.98
C ALA A 234 16.12 7.37 -13.54
N CYS A 235 15.15 7.69 -12.67
CA CYS A 235 15.38 7.94 -11.25
C CYS A 235 16.06 6.75 -10.55
N ARG A 236 15.53 5.54 -10.75
CA ARG A 236 16.09 4.29 -10.20
C ARG A 236 17.50 4.04 -10.72
N ASN A 237 17.70 4.22 -12.02
CA ASN A 237 19.00 4.01 -12.65
C ASN A 237 20.06 4.98 -12.12
N ALA A 238 19.74 6.28 -12.02
CA ALA A 238 20.63 7.29 -11.46
C ALA A 238 20.99 6.97 -9.99
N ARG A 239 19.98 6.63 -9.18
CA ARG A 239 20.17 6.22 -7.78
C ARG A 239 21.09 5.02 -7.64
N ILE A 240 20.89 3.96 -8.44
CA ILE A 240 21.73 2.76 -8.41
C ILE A 240 23.19 3.07 -8.82
N GLN A 241 23.39 4.07 -9.68
CA GLN A 241 24.73 4.54 -10.06
C GLN A 241 25.37 5.48 -9.02
N GLY A 242 24.68 5.76 -7.90
CA GLY A 242 25.18 6.64 -6.84
C GLY A 242 25.12 8.13 -7.18
N ALA A 243 24.28 8.52 -8.14
CA ALA A 243 24.05 9.93 -8.45
C ALA A 243 23.35 10.65 -7.28
N ASP A 244 23.67 11.92 -7.08
CA ASP A 244 22.92 12.78 -6.16
C ASP A 244 21.55 13.20 -6.73
N LEU A 245 20.71 13.84 -5.91
CA LEU A 245 19.34 14.21 -6.29
C LEU A 245 19.28 15.18 -7.48
N THR A 246 20.24 16.10 -7.60
CA THR A 246 20.30 17.05 -8.71
C THR A 246 20.62 16.33 -10.02
N THR A 247 21.66 15.50 -10.00
CA THR A 247 22.08 14.67 -11.15
C THR A 247 20.98 13.69 -11.56
N ALA A 248 20.26 13.11 -10.58
CA ALA A 248 19.11 12.26 -10.87
C ALA A 248 17.97 13.03 -11.55
N GLY A 249 17.70 14.26 -11.12
CA GLY A 249 16.72 15.13 -11.77
C GLY A 249 17.09 15.48 -13.22
N GLU A 250 18.38 15.72 -13.50
CA GLU A 250 18.90 15.95 -14.86
C GLU A 250 18.82 14.69 -15.72
N ALA A 251 19.13 13.52 -15.16
CA ALA A 251 19.01 12.24 -15.88
C ALA A 251 17.55 11.94 -16.28
N ILE A 252 16.58 12.29 -15.42
CA ILE A 252 15.16 12.17 -15.73
C ILE A 252 14.73 13.16 -16.81
N ASP A 253 15.16 14.42 -16.70
CA ASP A 253 14.90 15.48 -17.70
C ASP A 253 15.39 15.06 -19.09
N GLU A 254 16.61 14.54 -19.19
CA GLU A 254 17.19 14.04 -20.43
C GLU A 254 16.42 12.81 -20.97
N ALA A 255 16.16 11.83 -20.11
CA ALA A 255 15.47 10.61 -20.51
C ALA A 255 14.06 10.87 -21.06
N ILE A 256 13.30 11.78 -20.44
CA ILE A 256 11.97 12.18 -20.95
C ILE A 256 12.13 12.90 -22.30
N ALA A 257 13.06 13.85 -22.40
CA ALA A 257 13.26 14.66 -23.60
C ALA A 257 13.75 13.83 -24.81
N GLU A 258 14.48 12.75 -24.58
CA GLU A 258 14.91 11.80 -25.61
C GLU A 258 13.77 10.92 -26.12
N GLN A 259 12.88 10.47 -25.23
CA GLN A 259 11.83 9.51 -25.58
C GLN A 259 10.55 10.19 -26.08
N PHE A 260 10.24 11.40 -25.62
CA PHE A 260 8.97 12.07 -25.88
C PHE A 260 9.14 13.53 -26.29
N THR A 261 8.56 13.89 -27.43
CA THR A 261 8.52 15.28 -27.89
C THR A 261 7.38 16.04 -27.20
N GLY A 262 7.72 17.12 -26.48
CA GLY A 262 6.73 18.03 -25.88
C GLY A 262 5.99 17.46 -24.67
N ARG A 263 6.51 16.39 -24.07
CA ARG A 263 6.03 15.85 -22.79
C ARG A 263 7.00 16.22 -21.68
N PHE A 264 6.47 16.30 -20.47
CA PHE A 264 7.25 16.53 -19.27
C PHE A 264 6.59 15.87 -18.08
N ALA A 265 7.34 15.75 -16.99
CA ALA A 265 6.82 15.41 -15.68
C ALA A 265 7.27 16.44 -14.65
N THR A 266 6.34 16.83 -13.79
CA THR A 266 6.71 17.45 -12.52
C THR A 266 7.08 16.37 -11.52
N GLY A 267 7.85 16.70 -10.49
CA GLY A 267 8.11 15.74 -9.42
C GLY A 267 9.03 16.23 -8.33
N ILE A 268 9.16 15.41 -7.30
CA ILE A 268 10.09 15.61 -6.19
C ILE A 268 10.96 14.37 -6.06
N LEU A 269 12.25 14.58 -5.85
CA LEU A 269 13.19 13.55 -5.42
C LEU A 269 13.71 13.94 -4.04
N ALA A 270 13.68 13.03 -3.09
CA ALA A 270 14.03 13.30 -1.70
C ALA A 270 14.80 12.13 -1.07
N ASP A 271 15.79 12.48 -0.26
CA ASP A 271 16.56 11.56 0.57
C ASP A 271 16.39 11.94 2.03
N LEU A 272 16.07 10.95 2.87
CA LEU A 272 15.96 11.11 4.32
C LEU A 272 17.00 10.23 5.01
N ASP A 273 17.93 10.85 5.75
CA ASP A 273 18.80 10.12 6.66
C ASP A 273 17.99 9.67 7.90
N LEU A 274 17.77 8.36 8.01
CA LEU A 274 16.97 7.74 9.06
C LEU A 274 17.62 7.80 10.45
N ARG A 275 18.91 8.13 10.56
CA ARG A 275 19.61 8.33 11.84
C ARG A 275 19.43 9.75 12.35
N THR A 276 19.56 10.74 11.48
CA THR A 276 19.61 12.17 11.87
C THR A 276 18.27 12.88 11.68
N GLY A 277 17.42 12.42 10.76
CA GLY A 277 16.20 13.11 10.36
C GLY A 277 16.44 14.23 9.36
N GLU A 278 17.64 14.30 8.79
CA GLU A 278 17.99 15.27 7.75
C GLU A 278 17.33 14.85 6.43
N LEU A 279 16.37 15.67 5.99
CA LEU A 279 15.71 15.55 4.70
C LEU A 279 16.41 16.47 3.72
N SER A 280 16.84 15.91 2.58
CA SER A 280 17.27 16.67 1.41
C SER A 280 16.32 16.41 0.24
N TRP A 281 16.00 17.43 -0.56
CA TRP A 281 15.16 17.23 -1.75
C TRP A 281 15.43 18.22 -2.86
N VAL A 282 14.98 17.88 -4.07
CA VAL A 282 14.85 18.78 -5.21
C VAL A 282 13.39 18.80 -5.67
N ASN A 283 12.90 19.97 -6.07
CA ASN A 283 11.52 20.13 -6.55
C ASN A 283 11.50 20.60 -8.01
N ARG A 284 11.11 19.70 -8.91
CA ARG A 284 11.03 19.91 -10.37
C ARG A 284 9.60 20.26 -10.77
N GLY A 285 9.14 21.44 -10.37
CA GLY A 285 7.84 21.98 -10.78
C GLY A 285 6.63 21.40 -10.05
N HIS A 286 6.82 20.70 -8.93
CA HIS A 286 5.77 19.95 -8.23
C HIS A 286 5.23 20.66 -6.98
N HIS A 287 4.11 20.17 -6.45
CA HIS A 287 3.55 20.67 -5.20
C HIS A 287 4.48 20.43 -3.99
N PRO A 288 4.66 21.43 -3.11
CA PRO A 288 5.60 21.32 -2.01
C PRO A 288 5.15 20.31 -0.95
N PRO A 289 6.06 19.47 -0.40
CA PRO A 289 5.72 18.51 0.64
C PRO A 289 5.23 19.20 1.92
N LEU A 290 4.39 18.50 2.68
CA LEU A 290 3.86 18.97 3.96
C LEU A 290 4.54 18.22 5.11
N VAL A 291 4.77 18.91 6.22
CA VAL A 291 5.23 18.30 7.48
C VAL A 291 4.11 18.39 8.51
N LEU A 292 3.68 17.23 8.99
CA LEU A 292 2.74 17.10 10.11
C LEU A 292 3.49 16.63 11.36
N ARG A 293 3.17 17.22 12.51
CA ARG A 293 3.80 16.89 13.80
C ARG A 293 2.77 16.94 14.92
N GLY A 294 2.54 15.80 15.56
CA GLY A 294 1.63 15.67 16.71
C GLY A 294 0.24 16.24 16.39
N GLY A 295 -0.36 15.79 15.29
CA GLY A 295 -1.68 16.25 14.84
C GLY A 295 -1.75 17.73 14.41
N ARG A 296 -0.65 18.34 13.95
CA ARG A 296 -0.63 19.71 13.44
C ARG A 296 0.18 19.81 12.16
N TRP A 297 -0.27 20.64 11.23
CA TRP A 297 0.53 21.06 10.08
C TRP A 297 1.55 22.11 10.55
N VAL A 298 2.83 21.75 10.53
CA VAL A 298 3.92 22.59 11.08
C VAL A 298 4.78 23.25 10.03
N ALA A 299 4.85 22.69 8.81
CA ALA A 299 5.57 23.29 7.70
C ALA A 299 4.99 22.87 6.35
N THR A 300 5.14 23.75 5.37
CA THR A 300 5.12 23.41 3.95
C THR A 300 6.51 23.69 3.41
N LEU A 301 7.13 22.68 2.81
CA LEU A 301 8.49 22.74 2.30
C LEU A 301 8.52 23.44 0.93
N ALA A 302 8.01 24.68 0.91
CA ALA A 302 7.96 25.51 -0.28
C ALA A 302 9.35 26.01 -0.64
N ALA A 303 9.65 25.97 -1.93
CA ALA A 303 10.83 26.57 -2.54
C ALA A 303 10.43 27.13 -3.90
N GLU A 304 11.30 27.96 -4.49
CA GLU A 304 11.15 28.35 -5.88
C GLU A 304 11.25 27.09 -6.75
N PRO A 305 10.20 26.74 -7.52
CA PRO A 305 10.19 25.49 -8.25
C PRO A 305 11.16 25.56 -9.42
N ASP A 306 11.98 24.51 -9.58
CA ASP A 306 12.72 24.31 -10.82
C ASP A 306 11.77 23.99 -11.98
N PRO A 307 12.21 24.17 -13.24
CA PRO A 307 11.43 23.72 -14.38
C PRO A 307 11.07 22.23 -14.31
N PRO A 308 9.91 21.82 -14.86
CA PRO A 308 9.57 20.41 -15.02
C PRO A 308 10.62 19.64 -15.84
N MET A 309 10.69 18.32 -15.63
CA MET A 309 11.61 17.42 -16.32
C MET A 309 11.05 16.99 -17.68
N GLY A 310 11.85 17.06 -18.74
CA GLY A 310 11.50 16.76 -20.13
C GLY A 310 11.78 17.90 -21.11
N PHE A 311 12.29 19.05 -20.63
CA PHE A 311 12.49 20.25 -21.46
C PHE A 311 13.95 20.68 -21.60
N ARG A 312 14.91 20.08 -20.88
CA ARG A 312 16.33 20.47 -20.94
C ARG A 312 16.57 21.93 -20.57
N LEU A 313 15.79 22.45 -19.63
CA LEU A 313 15.87 23.85 -19.17
C LEU A 313 16.87 24.05 -18.02
N GLY A 314 17.42 22.95 -17.48
CA GLY A 314 18.30 22.96 -16.32
C GLY A 314 17.57 23.10 -14.98
N ALA A 315 18.33 23.09 -13.88
CA ALA A 315 17.87 23.34 -12.51
C ALA A 315 18.59 24.57 -11.94
N GLY A 316 17.88 25.43 -11.20
CA GLY A 316 18.41 26.67 -10.63
C GLY A 316 18.34 26.74 -9.09
N THR A 317 17.36 26.08 -8.48
CA THR A 317 17.12 26.17 -7.03
C THR A 317 18.10 25.30 -6.21
N GLY A 318 18.60 24.21 -6.80
CA GLY A 318 19.57 23.32 -6.17
C GLY A 318 18.96 22.45 -5.06
N LEU A 319 19.83 21.88 -4.22
CA LEU A 319 19.46 20.97 -3.13
C LEU A 319 18.87 21.74 -1.94
N LEU A 320 17.68 21.34 -1.51
CA LEU A 320 16.98 21.90 -0.35
C LEU A 320 17.11 20.98 0.86
N GLY A 321 17.01 21.53 2.07
CA GLY A 321 17.20 20.80 3.32
C GLY A 321 16.19 21.15 4.42
N TYR A 322 15.79 20.15 5.23
CA TYR A 322 14.89 20.31 6.36
C TYR A 322 15.22 19.29 7.46
N GLN A 323 15.22 19.74 8.71
CA GLN A 323 15.47 18.86 9.86
C GLN A 323 14.15 18.36 10.45
N LEU A 324 13.85 17.08 10.25
CA LEU A 324 12.70 16.44 10.89
C LEU A 324 12.94 16.28 12.39
N GLN A 325 11.84 16.19 13.13
CA GLN A 325 11.81 15.71 14.52
C GLN A 325 11.24 14.29 14.56
N PRO A 326 11.66 13.47 15.54
CA PRO A 326 11.10 12.13 15.71
C PRO A 326 9.57 12.15 15.84
N GLY A 327 8.90 11.33 15.04
CA GLY A 327 7.44 11.28 14.91
C GLY A 327 6.86 12.23 13.86
N ASP A 328 7.68 13.02 13.15
CA ASP A 328 7.20 13.84 12.04
C ASP A 328 6.73 12.97 10.88
N ARG A 329 5.63 13.41 10.25
CA ARG A 329 5.11 12.86 9.00
C ARG A 329 5.36 13.81 7.85
N LEU A 330 6.08 13.33 6.86
CA LEU A 330 6.27 14.00 5.57
C LEU A 330 5.23 13.50 4.58
N VAL A 331 4.53 14.41 3.93
CA VAL A 331 3.41 14.11 3.02
C VAL A 331 3.71 14.70 1.65
N PHE A 332 3.84 13.83 0.65
CA PHE A 332 3.93 14.16 -0.76
C PHE A 332 2.59 13.86 -1.42
N TYR A 333 2.17 14.67 -2.38
CA TYR A 333 0.87 14.54 -3.02
C TYR A 333 0.85 15.20 -4.39
N THR A 334 -0.02 14.73 -5.28
CA THR A 334 -0.28 15.32 -6.59
C THR A 334 -1.51 16.22 -6.55
N ASP A 335 -1.68 17.05 -7.57
CA ASP A 335 -2.74 18.06 -7.62
C ASP A 335 -4.15 17.43 -7.58
N GLY A 336 -4.36 16.25 -8.16
CA GLY A 336 -5.63 15.55 -8.17
C GLY A 336 -6.19 15.21 -6.78
N ILE A 337 -5.37 15.25 -5.72
CA ILE A 337 -5.86 15.21 -4.33
C ILE A 337 -6.60 16.51 -3.96
N ILE A 338 -5.97 17.66 -4.18
CA ILE A 338 -6.49 18.96 -3.71
C ILE A 338 -7.44 19.60 -4.72
N GLU A 339 -7.27 19.31 -6.01
CA GLU A 339 -8.05 19.80 -7.11
C GLU A 339 -9.29 18.94 -7.39
N ALA A 340 -9.48 17.84 -6.67
CA ALA A 340 -10.67 17.00 -6.78
C ALA A 340 -11.96 17.82 -6.61
N GLN A 341 -12.70 18.02 -7.70
CA GLN A 341 -13.94 18.81 -7.70
C GLN A 341 -15.18 17.97 -7.43
N SER A 342 -16.03 18.47 -6.53
CA SER A 342 -17.39 17.98 -6.39
C SER A 342 -18.25 18.34 -7.61
N PRO A 343 -19.45 17.72 -7.76
CA PRO A 343 -20.42 18.11 -8.80
C PRO A 343 -20.82 19.60 -8.76
N ASN A 344 -20.66 20.25 -7.61
CA ASN A 344 -20.93 21.68 -7.44
C ASN A 344 -19.68 22.55 -7.74
N ARG A 345 -18.62 21.96 -8.32
CA ARG A 345 -17.31 22.58 -8.60
C ARG A 345 -16.57 23.07 -7.34
N GLU A 346 -16.89 22.48 -6.20
CA GLU A 346 -16.15 22.74 -4.97
C GLU A 346 -14.93 21.83 -4.89
N LEU A 347 -13.74 22.41 -4.82
CA LEU A 347 -12.48 21.67 -4.64
C LEU A 347 -12.47 20.96 -3.27
N PHE A 348 -11.85 19.79 -3.22
CA PHE A 348 -11.55 19.11 -1.96
C PHE A 348 -10.63 20.01 -1.13
N GLY A 349 -9.55 20.49 -1.75
CA GLY A 349 -8.69 21.55 -1.24
C GLY A 349 -7.72 21.09 -0.15
N LEU A 350 -6.61 21.81 -0.08
CA LEU A 350 -5.49 21.51 0.82
C LEU A 350 -5.91 21.42 2.29
N LYS A 351 -6.81 22.31 2.75
CA LYS A 351 -7.28 22.31 4.13
C LYS A 351 -8.02 21.02 4.51
N ARG A 352 -8.96 20.55 3.67
CA ARG A 352 -9.68 19.29 3.96
C ARG A 352 -8.74 18.10 3.94
N PHE A 353 -7.79 18.10 3.01
CA PHE A 353 -6.75 17.06 2.93
C PHE A 353 -5.93 16.97 4.23
N ILE A 354 -5.38 18.09 4.69
CA ILE A 354 -4.60 18.16 5.94
C ILE A 354 -5.45 17.79 7.16
N ASP A 355 -6.66 18.37 7.27
CA ASP A 355 -7.59 18.07 8.37
C ASP A 355 -7.95 16.57 8.39
N PHE A 356 -8.06 15.93 7.23
CA PHE A 356 -8.35 14.50 7.13
C PHE A 356 -7.21 13.67 7.73
N LEU A 357 -5.96 13.93 7.32
CA LEU A 357 -4.78 13.21 7.82
C LEU A 357 -4.63 13.37 9.34
N ILE A 358 -4.76 14.60 9.84
CA ILE A 358 -4.63 14.91 11.27
C ILE A 358 -5.71 14.20 12.11
N ARG A 359 -6.96 14.18 11.65
CA ARG A 359 -8.06 13.54 12.40
C ARG A 359 -7.86 12.03 12.53
N HIS A 360 -7.48 11.36 11.44
CA HIS A 360 -7.33 9.91 11.44
C HIS A 360 -6.07 9.44 12.18
N GLU A 361 -5.03 10.29 12.27
CA GLU A 361 -3.93 10.12 13.23
C GLU A 361 -4.43 10.10 14.68
N ALA A 362 -5.28 11.05 15.04
CA ALA A 362 -5.83 11.16 16.40
C ALA A 362 -6.74 9.98 16.76
N ASP A 363 -7.42 9.37 15.78
CA ASP A 363 -8.22 8.16 15.94
C ASP A 363 -7.37 6.89 16.12
N GLY A 364 -6.04 7.00 16.04
CA GLY A 364 -5.10 5.87 16.19
C GLY A 364 -5.10 4.93 14.99
N LEU A 365 -5.52 5.40 13.81
CA LEU A 365 -5.46 4.60 12.59
C LEU A 365 -4.04 4.52 12.05
N THR A 366 -3.72 3.38 11.45
CA THR A 366 -2.46 3.19 10.75
C THR A 366 -2.39 4.11 9.52
N VAL A 367 -1.17 4.45 9.08
CA VAL A 367 -0.99 5.27 7.88
C VAL A 367 -1.62 4.62 6.63
N PRO A 368 -1.44 3.30 6.36
CA PRO A 368 -2.11 2.65 5.23
C PRO A 368 -3.64 2.73 5.29
N GLU A 369 -4.24 2.58 6.47
CA GLU A 369 -5.69 2.70 6.63
C GLU A 369 -6.17 4.15 6.45
N THR A 370 -5.38 5.13 6.90
CA THR A 370 -5.66 6.54 6.70
C THR A 370 -5.69 6.90 5.21
N LEU A 371 -4.70 6.46 4.44
CA LEU A 371 -4.65 6.72 2.99
C LEU A 371 -5.77 6.02 2.22
N ARG A 372 -6.09 4.77 2.59
CA ARG A 372 -7.24 4.05 2.02
C ARG A 372 -8.55 4.84 2.19
N ARG A 373 -8.80 5.35 3.40
CA ARG A 373 -10.00 6.16 3.68
C ARG A 373 -9.98 7.52 3.02
N LEU A 374 -8.80 8.14 2.87
CA LEU A 374 -8.64 9.40 2.16
C LEU A 374 -9.09 9.28 0.71
N ILE A 375 -8.59 8.27 0.01
CA ILE A 375 -8.99 7.98 -1.37
C ILE A 375 -10.50 7.73 -1.47
N GLN A 376 -11.08 6.94 -0.57
CA GLN A 376 -12.53 6.73 -0.57
C GLN A 376 -13.31 8.05 -0.36
N ALA A 377 -12.79 8.95 0.48
CA ALA A 377 -13.40 10.26 0.71
C ALA A 377 -13.32 11.15 -0.54
N ILE A 378 -12.19 11.13 -1.26
CA ILE A 378 -12.00 11.86 -2.52
C ILE A 378 -12.93 11.32 -3.61
N LEU A 379 -12.96 10.00 -3.80
CA LEU A 379 -13.90 9.35 -4.72
C LEU A 379 -15.35 9.72 -4.41
N LYS A 380 -15.74 9.69 -3.13
CA LYS A 380 -17.09 10.10 -2.70
C LYS A 380 -17.37 11.57 -3.01
N HIS A 381 -16.38 12.46 -2.80
CA HIS A 381 -16.49 13.89 -3.11
C HIS A 381 -16.77 14.13 -4.60
N GLN A 382 -16.19 13.31 -5.50
CA GLN A 382 -16.37 13.40 -6.95
C GLN A 382 -17.50 12.52 -7.53
N ARG A 383 -18.36 11.91 -6.69
CA ARG A 383 -19.40 10.93 -7.09
C ARG A 383 -18.87 9.67 -7.79
N GLY A 384 -17.70 9.20 -7.38
CA GLY A 384 -17.16 7.89 -7.73
C GLY A 384 -16.34 7.83 -9.01
N ARG A 385 -16.05 8.99 -9.64
CA ARG A 385 -15.14 9.06 -10.79
C ARG A 385 -14.11 10.16 -10.58
N LEU A 386 -12.83 9.76 -10.60
CA LEU A 386 -11.73 10.72 -10.54
C LEU A 386 -11.62 11.51 -11.85
N GLN A 387 -11.25 12.78 -11.72
CA GLN A 387 -11.03 13.69 -12.85
C GLN A 387 -9.57 13.72 -13.29
N ASP A 388 -8.68 13.40 -12.36
CA ASP A 388 -7.24 13.30 -12.55
C ASP A 388 -6.69 12.19 -11.65
N ASP A 389 -5.42 11.86 -11.81
CA ASP A 389 -4.73 10.96 -10.89
C ASP A 389 -4.57 11.62 -9.51
N ALA A 390 -4.77 10.81 -8.48
CA ALA A 390 -4.77 11.18 -7.08
C ALA A 390 -3.74 10.31 -6.36
N THR A 391 -2.54 10.86 -6.19
CA THR A 391 -1.41 10.18 -5.57
C THR A 391 -1.00 10.84 -4.27
N VAL A 392 -0.75 10.02 -3.26
CA VAL A 392 -0.28 10.46 -1.95
C VAL A 392 0.74 9.48 -1.41
N LEU A 393 1.84 10.00 -0.88
CA LEU A 393 2.90 9.24 -0.24
C LEU A 393 3.21 9.88 1.13
N VAL A 394 3.13 9.09 2.18
CA VAL A 394 3.39 9.49 3.56
C VAL A 394 4.58 8.74 4.12
N VAL A 395 5.50 9.48 4.73
CA VAL A 395 6.66 8.96 5.46
C VAL A 395 6.59 9.42 6.91
N GLU A 396 6.55 8.49 7.87
CA GLU A 396 6.65 8.78 9.31
C GLU A 396 8.04 8.38 9.82
N TRP A 397 8.85 9.36 10.25
CA TRP A 397 10.21 9.12 10.75
C TRP A 397 10.25 8.88 12.26
N GLN A 398 11.05 7.90 12.70
CA GLN A 398 11.13 7.40 14.08
C GLN A 398 9.76 7.12 14.68
N SER A 399 9.01 6.20 14.05
CA SER A 399 7.70 5.81 14.53
C SER A 399 7.79 5.22 15.93
N ARG A 400 7.10 5.84 16.89
CA ARG A 400 7.05 5.36 18.29
C ARG A 400 6.33 4.00 18.41
N THR A 401 5.64 3.53 17.36
CA THR A 401 4.92 2.25 17.40
C THR A 401 4.75 1.58 16.02
N PRO A 402 5.67 0.72 15.56
CA PRO A 402 5.39 -0.21 14.46
C PRO A 402 4.38 -1.30 14.85
N LYS A 403 4.09 -1.48 16.15
CA LYS A 403 3.31 -2.60 16.70
C LYS A 403 1.83 -2.65 16.25
N GLN A 404 1.30 -1.59 15.63
CA GLN A 404 -0.05 -1.61 15.05
C GLN A 404 -0.06 -1.98 13.56
N LEU A 405 1.10 -2.18 12.94
CA LEU A 405 1.24 -2.56 11.53
C LEU A 405 1.52 -4.06 11.36
N VAL A 406 1.80 -4.77 12.44
CA VAL A 406 2.09 -6.21 12.49
C VAL A 406 1.36 -6.82 13.70
N LEU A 407 1.05 -8.12 13.61
CA LEU A 407 0.34 -8.88 14.65
C LEU A 407 1.17 -9.20 15.89
#